data_AF-A0A8S3GQ85-F1
#
_entry.id   AF-A0A8S3GQ85-F1
#
_cell.length_a   1.000
_cell.length_b   1.000
_cell.length_c   1.000
_cell.angle_alpha   90.00
_cell.angle_beta   90.00
_cell.angle_gamma   90.00
#
_symmetry.space_group_name_H-M   'P 1'
#
loop_
_entity.id
_entity.type
_entity.pdbx_description
1 polymer ?
#
loop_
_entity_poly.entity_id
_entity_poly.type
_entity_poly.pdbx_seq_one_letter_code
_entity_poly.pdbx_strand_id
1 'polypeptide(L)'
;GCGESLCRHVTTCPEIHGQTGLGGADVPEHPEYKTLTKQQDENYLWNIYQKIISVGRPVTLIATGQLTNVALLLKVFPQITKSLLEIVLMGGCIGIGNITPGSEFNIMNDPDAAH
;
A
#
# COMPACT_ATOMS: atom_id res chain seq x y z
N GLY A 1 7.47 -2.30 -4.51
CA GLY A 1 6.83 -1.23 -3.70
C GLY A 1 7.72 -0.89 -2.53
N CYS A 2 7.35 0.04 -1.65
CA CYS A 2 8.13 0.24 -0.41
C CYS A 2 7.96 -0.97 0.52
N GLY A 3 9.08 -1.55 0.95
CA GLY A 3 9.12 -2.70 1.88
C GLY A 3 9.22 -2.32 3.35
N GLU A 4 9.37 -1.02 3.65
CA GLU A 4 9.51 -0.47 5.00
C GLU A 4 8.50 0.66 5.22
N SER A 5 8.26 1.03 6.48
CA SER A 5 7.50 2.23 6.83
C SER A 5 8.39 3.48 6.81
N LEU A 6 7.82 4.68 6.78
CA LEU A 6 8.61 5.92 6.67
C LEU A 6 9.59 6.15 7.83
N CYS A 7 9.14 5.91 9.05
CA CYS A 7 9.91 6.27 10.26
C CYS A 7 10.02 5.14 11.29
N ARG A 8 9.40 3.98 11.04
CA ARG A 8 9.30 2.88 12.00
C ARG A 8 9.64 1.56 11.34
N HIS A 9 9.92 0.55 12.17
CA HIS A 9 10.06 -0.82 11.70
C HIS A 9 8.70 -1.40 11.31
N VAL A 10 8.65 -2.06 10.16
CA VAL A 10 7.47 -2.81 9.73
C VAL A 10 7.22 -3.98 10.67
N THR A 11 5.97 -4.12 11.10
CA THR A 11 5.48 -5.31 11.80
C THR A 11 4.62 -6.13 10.85
N THR A 12 4.71 -7.46 10.96
CA THR A 12 3.87 -8.42 10.23
C THR A 12 3.04 -9.22 11.23
N CYS A 13 1.92 -9.78 10.77
CA CYS A 13 0.99 -10.57 11.61
C CYS A 13 0.81 -11.99 11.05
N PRO A 14 1.84 -12.85 11.07
CA PRO A 14 1.73 -14.24 10.62
C PRO A 14 0.71 -15.07 11.42
N GLU A 15 0.35 -14.65 12.63
CA GLU A 15 -0.71 -15.23 13.44
C GLU A 15 -2.12 -14.98 12.88
N ILE A 16 -2.30 -13.91 12.07
CA ILE A 16 -3.57 -13.60 11.39
C ILE A 16 -3.55 -14.11 9.95
N HIS A 17 -2.43 -13.95 9.24
CA HIS A 17 -2.34 -14.20 7.80
C HIS A 17 -1.55 -15.47 7.43
N GLY A 18 -1.02 -16.20 8.41
CA GLY A 18 -0.11 -17.34 8.18
C GLY A 18 1.31 -16.91 7.81
N GLN A 19 2.26 -17.85 7.86
CA GLN A 19 3.68 -17.60 7.58
C GLN A 19 3.93 -17.10 6.15
N THR A 20 3.07 -17.46 5.20
CA THR A 20 3.14 -17.02 3.80
C THR A 20 2.35 -15.74 3.52
N GLY A 21 1.58 -15.24 4.49
CA GLY A 21 0.61 -14.16 4.29
C GLY A 21 -0.71 -14.58 3.62
N LEU A 22 -0.83 -15.85 3.20
CA LEU A 22 -2.02 -16.42 2.53
C LEU A 22 -2.55 -17.68 3.24
N GLY A 23 -2.37 -17.76 4.56
CA GLY A 23 -2.88 -18.88 5.37
C GLY A 23 -2.27 -20.24 5.02
N GLY A 24 -1.10 -20.27 4.38
CA GLY A 24 -0.48 -21.50 3.88
C GLY A 24 -1.10 -22.05 2.59
N ALA A 25 -1.89 -21.25 1.87
CA ALA A 25 -2.39 -21.65 0.56
C ALA A 25 -1.25 -21.86 -0.45
N ASP A 26 -1.32 -22.97 -1.19
CA ASP A 26 -0.46 -23.21 -2.34
C ASP A 26 -0.97 -22.38 -3.52
N VAL A 27 -0.24 -21.33 -3.88
CA VAL A 27 -0.56 -20.49 -5.03
C VAL A 27 -0.02 -21.18 -6.29
N PRO A 28 -0.89 -21.65 -7.21
CA PRO A 28 -0.44 -22.35 -8.40
C PRO A 28 0.30 -21.39 -9.34
N GLU A 29 1.36 -21.85 -10.00
CA GLU A 29 1.95 -21.07 -11.09
C GLU A 29 0.95 -20.92 -12.24
N HIS A 30 0.86 -19.72 -12.81
CA HIS A 30 0.07 -19.44 -14.00
C HIS A 30 0.94 -18.76 -15.06
N PRO A 31 0.83 -19.11 -16.35
CA PRO A 31 1.68 -18.52 -17.41
C PRO A 31 1.58 -16.99 -17.52
N GLU A 32 0.48 -16.41 -17.03
CA GLU A 32 0.28 -14.96 -17.02
C GLU A 32 0.84 -14.28 -15.78
N TYR A 33 1.27 -15.03 -14.76
CA TYR A 33 1.93 -14.46 -13.59
C TYR A 33 3.31 -13.96 -13.99
N LYS A 34 3.49 -12.65 -13.92
CA LYS A 34 4.74 -11.98 -14.25
C LYS A 34 5.41 -11.57 -12.96
N THR A 35 6.56 -12.16 -12.67
CA THR A 35 7.48 -11.62 -11.68
C THR A 35 7.98 -10.27 -12.18
N LEU A 36 7.85 -9.23 -11.36
CA LEU A 36 8.42 -7.93 -11.68
C LEU A 36 9.95 -8.05 -11.80
N THR A 37 10.53 -7.40 -12.79
CA THR A 37 11.99 -7.25 -12.83
C THR A 37 12.44 -6.35 -11.69
N LYS A 38 13.68 -6.50 -11.23
CA LYS A 38 14.27 -5.63 -10.20
C LYS A 38 14.10 -4.13 -10.54
N GLN A 39 14.30 -3.78 -11.81
CA GLN A 39 14.13 -2.41 -12.30
C GLN A 39 12.67 -1.92 -12.22
N GLN A 40 11.69 -2.80 -12.48
CA GLN A 40 10.27 -2.46 -12.34
C GLN A 40 9.90 -2.24 -10.87
N ASP A 41 10.49 -3.03 -9.96
CA ASP A 41 10.25 -2.90 -8.53
C ASP A 41 10.91 -1.64 -7.95
N GLU A 42 12.15 -1.31 -8.34
CA GLU A 42 12.84 -0.09 -7.89
C GLU A 42 12.14 1.20 -8.38
N ASN A 43 11.52 1.17 -9.57
CA ASN A 43 10.81 2.31 -10.14
C ASN A 43 9.31 2.32 -9.82
N TYR A 44 8.86 1.63 -8.76
CA TYR A 44 7.44 1.45 -8.48
C TYR A 44 6.64 2.77 -8.40
N LEU A 45 7.18 3.83 -7.77
CA LEU A 45 6.49 5.14 -7.68
C LEU A 45 6.27 5.77 -9.05
N TRP A 46 7.31 5.74 -9.90
CA TRP A 46 7.22 6.25 -11.27
C TRP A 46 6.23 5.43 -12.09
N ASN A 47 6.24 4.11 -11.94
CA ASN A 47 5.31 3.21 -12.63
C ASN A 47 3.85 3.48 -12.23
N ILE A 48 3.58 3.71 -10.94
CA ILE A 48 2.25 4.09 -10.44
C ILE A 48 1.85 5.46 -11.01
N TYR A 49 2.72 6.47 -10.95
CA TYR A 49 2.47 7.80 -11.50
C TYR A 49 2.13 7.75 -12.99
N GLN A 50 2.99 7.11 -13.80
CA GLN A 50 2.77 6.97 -15.24
C GLN A 50 1.47 6.22 -15.55
N LYS A 51 1.16 5.17 -14.78
CA LYS A 51 -0.09 4.44 -14.93
C LYS A 51 -1.30 5.33 -14.69
N ILE A 52 -1.29 6.15 -13.63
CA ILE A 52 -2.39 7.08 -13.33
C ILE A 52 -2.55 8.14 -14.42
N ILE A 53 -1.45 8.80 -14.83
CA ILE A 53 -1.50 9.86 -15.84
C ILE A 53 -1.96 9.34 -17.21
N SER A 54 -1.52 8.13 -17.60
CA SER A 54 -1.91 7.53 -18.88
C SER A 54 -3.40 7.21 -19.01
N VAL A 55 -4.17 7.19 -17.91
CA VAL A 55 -5.63 7.00 -17.96
C VAL A 55 -6.33 8.21 -18.60
N GLY A 56 -5.75 9.41 -18.52
CA GLY A 56 -6.30 10.62 -19.14
C GLY A 56 -7.58 11.16 -18.50
N ARG A 57 -8.02 10.58 -17.37
CA ARG A 57 -9.15 11.05 -16.55
C ARG A 57 -8.86 10.77 -15.06
N PRO A 58 -9.52 11.48 -14.13
CA PRO A 58 -9.36 11.21 -12.71
C PRO A 58 -9.65 9.74 -12.35
N VAL A 59 -8.87 9.20 -11.41
CA VAL A 59 -8.99 7.82 -10.91
C VAL A 59 -9.18 7.79 -9.40
N THR A 60 -9.86 6.76 -8.89
CA THR A 60 -9.92 6.48 -7.45
C THR A 60 -8.74 5.61 -7.06
N LEU A 61 -7.95 6.05 -6.08
CA LEU A 61 -6.88 5.25 -5.50
C LEU A 61 -7.43 4.42 -4.34
N ILE A 62 -7.36 3.10 -4.44
CA ILE A 62 -7.82 2.19 -3.38
C ILE A 62 -6.61 1.71 -2.57
N ALA A 63 -6.57 2.03 -1.28
CA ALA A 63 -5.48 1.67 -0.38
C ALA A 63 -5.96 0.70 0.71
N THR A 64 -5.52 -0.56 0.64
CA THR A 64 -5.95 -1.62 1.57
C THR A 64 -4.84 -2.11 2.50
N GLY A 65 -3.65 -1.54 2.40
CA GLY A 65 -2.51 -1.78 3.30
C GLY A 65 -2.03 -0.48 3.93
N GLN A 66 -0.86 -0.53 4.58
CA GLN A 66 -0.21 0.68 5.11
C GLN A 66 0.02 1.76 4.03
N LEU A 67 -0.03 3.02 4.44
CA LEU A 67 -0.12 4.16 3.51
C LEU A 67 1.23 4.65 2.95
N THR A 68 2.34 3.97 3.22
CA THR A 68 3.70 4.39 2.82
C THR A 68 3.80 4.75 1.34
N ASN A 69 3.31 3.86 0.46
CA ASN A 69 3.35 4.10 -0.98
C ASN A 69 2.49 5.29 -1.40
N VAL A 70 1.35 5.51 -0.73
CA VAL A 70 0.46 6.65 -0.99
C VAL A 70 1.14 7.95 -0.57
N ALA A 71 1.67 8.01 0.64
CA ALA A 71 2.39 9.17 1.16
C ALA A 71 3.60 9.53 0.27
N LEU A 72 4.41 8.54 -0.10
CA LEU A 72 5.55 8.75 -1.01
C LEU A 72 5.12 9.22 -2.40
N LEU A 73 4.06 8.65 -2.97
CA LEU A 73 3.51 9.07 -4.26
C LEU A 73 3.08 10.54 -4.23
N LEU A 74 2.33 10.94 -3.20
CA LEU A 74 1.85 12.31 -3.02
C LEU A 74 2.99 13.28 -2.72
N LYS A 75 4.05 12.84 -2.02
CA LYS A 75 5.21 13.66 -1.69
C LYS A 75 6.13 13.89 -2.90
N VAL A 76 6.40 12.84 -3.68
CA VAL A 76 7.31 12.88 -4.84
C VAL A 76 6.62 13.50 -6.07
N PHE A 77 5.33 13.24 -6.26
CA PHE A 77 4.54 13.74 -7.38
C PHE A 77 3.29 14.51 -6.91
N PRO A 78 3.43 15.66 -6.22
CA PRO A 78 2.30 16.38 -5.63
C PRO A 78 1.21 16.78 -6.65
N GLN A 79 1.58 16.97 -7.91
CA GLN A 79 0.65 17.26 -9.01
C GLN A 79 -0.34 16.13 -9.30
N ILE A 80 -0.05 14.89 -8.88
CA ILE A 80 -0.90 13.72 -9.11
C ILE A 80 -2.28 13.88 -8.47
N THR A 81 -2.40 14.71 -7.44
CA THR A 81 -3.67 15.05 -6.77
C THR A 81 -4.73 15.55 -7.75
N LYS A 82 -4.34 16.22 -8.84
CA LYS A 82 -5.25 16.68 -9.90
C LYS A 82 -5.80 15.54 -10.77
N SER A 83 -5.14 14.40 -10.75
CA SER A 83 -5.51 13.17 -11.47
C SER A 83 -6.18 12.15 -10.56
N LEU A 84 -6.36 12.46 -9.28
CA LEU A 84 -7.11 11.63 -8.35
C LEU A 84 -8.52 12.20 -8.17
N LEU A 85 -9.53 11.34 -8.31
CA LEU A 85 -10.90 11.66 -7.92
C LEU A 85 -11.01 11.65 -6.40
N GLU A 86 -10.50 10.59 -5.78
CA GLU A 86 -10.52 10.37 -4.33
C GLU A 86 -9.50 9.29 -3.96
N ILE A 87 -9.27 9.15 -2.65
CA ILE A 87 -8.54 8.02 -2.07
C ILE A 87 -9.53 7.28 -1.16
N VAL A 88 -9.83 6.03 -1.49
CA VAL A 88 -10.64 5.13 -0.65
C VAL A 88 -9.68 4.21 0.08
N LEU A 89 -9.56 4.37 1.39
CA LEU A 89 -8.66 3.57 2.21
C LEU A 89 -9.43 2.65 3.16
N MET A 90 -8.88 1.46 3.38
CA MET A 90 -9.26 0.59 4.49
C MET A 90 -8.21 0.76 5.58
N GLY A 91 -8.62 1.37 6.68
CA GLY A 91 -7.75 1.59 7.82
C GLY A 91 -8.39 2.51 8.85
N GLY A 92 -7.83 2.48 10.05
CA GLY A 92 -8.29 3.26 11.19
C GLY A 92 -9.45 2.62 11.95
N CYS A 93 -9.76 3.20 13.10
CA CYS A 93 -10.82 2.75 13.98
C CYS A 93 -11.43 3.93 14.73
N ILE A 94 -12.74 3.87 14.98
CA ILE A 94 -13.41 4.73 15.95
C ILE A 94 -13.81 3.82 17.12
N GLY A 95 -13.17 4.01 18.27
CA GLY A 95 -13.34 3.15 19.44
C GLY A 95 -12.27 2.08 19.54
N ILE A 96 -12.53 0.88 19.01
CA ILE A 96 -11.70 -0.31 19.24
C ILE A 96 -10.79 -0.58 18.04
N GLY A 97 -9.48 -0.72 18.31
CA GLY A 97 -8.48 -1.14 17.33
C GLY A 97 -8.33 -2.67 17.23
N ASN A 98 -7.57 -3.14 16.23
CA ASN A 98 -7.32 -4.57 16.00
C ASN A 98 -5.90 -5.01 16.40
N ILE A 99 -4.90 -4.11 16.35
CA ILE A 99 -3.51 -4.42 16.69
C ILE A 99 -3.14 -3.89 18.09
N THR A 100 -3.72 -2.76 18.48
CA THR A 100 -3.72 -2.26 19.86
C THR A 100 -5.14 -1.88 20.25
N PRO A 101 -5.44 -1.65 21.55
CA PRO A 101 -6.80 -1.29 21.95
C PRO A 101 -7.39 -0.07 21.22
N GLY A 102 -6.54 0.85 20.74
CA GLY A 102 -6.96 2.10 20.10
C GLY A 102 -6.39 2.34 18.70
N SER A 103 -5.80 1.33 18.05
CA SER A 103 -5.26 1.49 16.69
C SER A 103 -5.55 0.29 15.80
N GLU A 104 -5.81 0.61 14.54
CA GLU A 104 -5.89 -0.35 13.45
C GLU A 104 -4.50 -0.58 12.83
N PHE A 105 -4.26 -1.79 12.33
CA PHE A 105 -3.00 -2.31 11.80
C PHE A 105 -2.37 -1.41 10.71
N ASN A 106 -3.10 -1.10 9.64
CA ASN A 106 -2.56 -0.31 8.52
C ASN A 106 -2.09 1.08 8.97
N ILE A 107 -2.85 1.73 9.87
CA ILE A 107 -2.48 3.03 10.43
C ILE A 107 -1.32 2.90 11.42
N MET A 108 -1.30 1.87 12.27
CA MET A 108 -0.23 1.66 13.25
C MET A 108 1.11 1.34 12.60
N ASN A 109 1.10 0.61 11.47
CA ASN A 109 2.33 0.18 10.82
C ASN A 109 3.08 1.35 10.17
N ASP A 110 2.37 2.37 9.70
CA ASP A 110 2.97 3.61 9.20
C ASP A 110 2.11 4.85 9.48
N PRO A 111 2.11 5.35 10.73
CA PRO A 111 1.28 6.48 11.12
C PRO A 111 1.81 7.80 10.58
N ASP A 112 3.12 7.89 10.32
CA ASP A 112 3.74 9.06 9.70
C ASP A 112 3.27 9.21 8.24
N ALA A 113 3.06 8.09 7.53
CA ALA A 113 2.43 8.11 6.21
C ALA A 113 0.91 8.38 6.24
N ALA A 114 0.26 8.13 7.38
CA ALA A 114 -1.18 8.35 7.55
C ALA A 114 -1.54 9.79 7.97
N HIS A 115 -0.55 10.59 8.38
CA HIS A 115 -0.70 11.97 8.84
C HIS A 115 -0.76 12.97 7.67
#